data_AF-A0A7W0W9V2-F1
#
_entry.id   AF-A0A7W0W9V2-F1
#
_cell.length_a   1.000
_cell.length_b   1.000
_cell.length_c   1.000
_cell.angle_alpha   90.00
_cell.angle_beta   90.00
_cell.angle_gamma   90.00
#
_symmetry.space_group_name_H-M   'P 1'
#
loop_
_entity.id
_entity.type
_entity.pdbx_description
1 polymer ?
#
loop_
_entity_poly.entity_id
_entity_poly.type
_entity_poly.pdbx_seq_one_letter_code
_entity_poly.pdbx_strand_id
1 'polypeptide(L)'
;ALQQTFKDLPPTIFRAKGIVHLAEAPERRAIVQLSGKRASLLLAEAWGATPKRSQIVVIGAAAGFDPADLERRFTACVAESASAPLDPSVTSAEWLRAES
;
A
#
# COMPACT_ATOMS: atom_id res chain seq x y z
N ALA A 1 0.78 -3.87 -8.80
CA ALA A 1 1.75 -2.76 -8.60
C ALA A 1 2.03 -2.51 -7.11
N LEU A 2 1.05 -2.10 -6.30
CA LEU A 2 1.24 -1.71 -4.90
C LEU A 2 2.02 -2.72 -4.03
N GLN A 3 1.65 -3.99 -4.08
CA GLN A 3 2.33 -5.05 -3.32
C GLN A 3 3.83 -5.07 -3.62
N GLN A 4 4.20 -4.95 -4.90
CA GLN A 4 5.59 -4.94 -5.36
C GLN A 4 6.31 -3.69 -4.86
N THR A 5 5.67 -2.51 -4.95
CA THR A 5 6.21 -1.27 -4.39
C THR A 5 6.55 -1.41 -2.90
N PHE A 6 5.71 -2.09 -2.11
CA PHE A 6 6.00 -2.37 -0.70
C PHE A 6 7.13 -3.38 -0.49
N LYS A 7 7.26 -4.39 -1.36
CA LYS A 7 8.38 -5.34 -1.32
C LYS A 7 9.72 -4.66 -1.56
N ASP A 8 9.72 -3.68 -2.47
CA ASP A 8 10.93 -3.01 -2.97
C ASP A 8 11.24 -1.68 -2.27
N LEU A 9 10.52 -1.37 -1.17
CA LEU A 9 10.88 -0.23 -0.35
C LEU A 9 12.33 -0.38 0.12
N PRO A 10 13.10 0.72 0.29
CA PRO A 10 14.44 0.68 0.86
C PRO A 10 14.46 0.10 2.28
N PRO A 11 15.46 -0.72 2.66
CA PRO A 11 15.54 -1.35 4.00
C PRO A 11 15.63 -0.33 5.15
N THR A 12 16.02 0.90 4.83
CA THR A 12 16.02 2.08 5.71
C THR A 12 14.62 2.55 6.11
N ILE A 13 13.56 2.10 5.44
CA ILE A 13 12.16 2.31 5.85
C ILE A 13 11.77 1.20 6.82
N PHE A 14 11.58 1.59 8.09
CA PHE A 14 11.31 0.69 9.20
C PHE A 14 9.82 0.39 9.35
N ARG A 15 8.97 1.38 9.04
CA ARG A 15 7.52 1.27 9.13
C ARG A 15 6.86 2.01 7.98
N ALA A 16 5.73 1.48 7.53
CA ALA A 16 4.79 2.20 6.70
C ALA A 16 3.36 1.84 7.11
N LYS A 17 2.43 2.79 7.02
CA LYS A 17 1.01 2.56 7.22
C LYS A 17 0.22 3.41 6.24
N GLY A 18 -0.89 2.91 5.73
CA GLY A 18 -1.74 3.71 4.88
C GLY A 18 -3.15 3.17 4.71
N ILE A 19 -4.02 4.09 4.29
CA ILE A 19 -5.32 3.77 3.72
C ILE A 19 -5.14 3.83 2.21
N VAL A 20 -5.65 2.84 1.49
CA VAL A 20 -5.49 2.70 0.05
C VAL A 20 -6.85 2.51 -0.60
N HIS A 21 -7.07 3.23 -1.70
CA HIS A 21 -8.19 3.01 -2.62
C HIS A 21 -7.74 2.04 -3.72
N LEU A 22 -8.20 0.79 -3.65
CA LEU A 22 -7.86 -0.28 -4.58
C LEU A 22 -8.84 -0.32 -5.75
N ALA A 23 -8.33 -0.48 -6.96
CA ALA A 23 -9.15 -0.60 -8.17
C ALA A 23 -9.97 -1.90 -8.18
N GLU A 24 -9.49 -2.93 -7.50
CA GLU A 24 -10.13 -4.25 -7.37
C GLU A 24 -11.21 -4.29 -6.27
N ALA A 25 -11.27 -3.27 -5.41
CA ALA A 25 -12.25 -3.14 -4.32
C ALA A 25 -12.62 -1.66 -4.07
N PRO A 26 -13.16 -0.94 -5.07
CA PRO A 26 -13.32 0.52 -5.02
C PRO A 26 -14.35 1.01 -3.99
N GLU A 27 -15.20 0.12 -3.48
CA GLU A 27 -16.20 0.44 -2.46
C GLU A 27 -15.68 0.29 -1.03
N ARG A 28 -14.52 -0.33 -0.84
CA ARG A 28 -13.92 -0.58 0.48
C ARG A 28 -12.59 0.13 0.64
N ARG A 29 -12.28 0.46 1.89
CA ARG A 29 -10.94 0.91 2.27
C ARG A 29 -10.02 -0.31 2.37
N ALA A 30 -8.78 -0.17 1.96
CA ALA A 30 -7.73 -1.12 2.29
C ALA A 30 -6.74 -0.48 3.27
N ILE A 31 -6.40 -1.18 4.35
CA ILE A 31 -5.38 -0.77 5.29
C ILE A 31 -4.12 -1.56 4.95
N VAL A 32 -3.05 -0.86 4.56
CA VAL A 32 -1.74 -1.44 4.35
C VAL A 32 -0.82 -1.08 5.51
N GLN A 33 -0.03 -2.04 5.96
CA GLN A 33 0.98 -1.80 6.98
C GLN A 33 2.25 -2.60 6.69
N LEU A 34 3.38 -2.04 7.10
CA LEU A 34 4.70 -2.65 7.07
C LEU A 34 5.35 -2.46 8.45
N SER A 35 5.82 -3.55 9.05
CA SER A 35 6.62 -3.53 10.28
C SER A 35 7.79 -4.50 10.13
N GLY A 36 9.02 -3.96 10.11
CA GLY A 36 10.22 -4.75 9.84
C GLY A 36 10.21 -5.30 8.42
N LYS A 37 10.20 -6.64 8.27
CA LYS A 37 10.21 -7.33 6.97
C LYS A 37 8.83 -7.76 6.45
N ARG A 38 7.77 -7.68 7.26
CA ARG A 38 6.42 -8.15 6.90
C ARG A 38 5.50 -6.99 6.59
N ALA A 39 4.82 -7.09 5.46
CA ALA A 39 3.72 -6.22 5.10
C ALA A 39 2.40 -7.00 5.06
N SER A 40 1.32 -6.32 5.40
CA SER A 40 -0.04 -6.85 5.28
C SER A 40 -0.98 -5.81 4.68
N LEU A 41 -2.03 -6.31 4.05
CA LEU A 41 -3.14 -5.54 3.54
C LEU A 41 -4.45 -6.16 4.04
N LEU A 42 -5.32 -5.33 4.58
CA LEU A 42 -6.63 -5.73 5.10
C LEU A 42 -7.71 -4.92 4.37
N LEU A 43 -8.70 -5.59 3.78
CA LEU A 43 -9.92 -4.93 3.34
C LEU A 43 -10.75 -4.57 4.58
N ALA A 44 -10.92 -3.28 4.82
CA ALA A 44 -11.63 -2.70 5.95
C ALA A 44 -13.07 -2.30 5.56
N GLU A 45 -13.69 -1.40 6.30
CA GLU A 45 -15.05 -0.94 6.04
C GLU A 45 -15.21 -0.20 4.69
N ALA A 46 -16.46 -0.03 4.29
CA ALA A 46 -16.81 0.78 3.13
C ALA A 46 -16.39 2.25 3.33
N TRP A 47 -16.19 2.99 2.24
CA TRP A 47 -15.80 4.40 2.31
C TRP A 47 -16.82 5.29 3.04
N GLY A 48 -18.11 4.95 2.95
CA GLY A 48 -19.21 5.77 3.46
C GLY A 48 -19.20 7.15 2.81
N ALA A 49 -19.33 8.21 3.62
CA ALA A 49 -19.25 9.60 3.15
C ALA A 49 -17.81 10.14 2.99
N THR A 50 -16.78 9.33 3.29
CA THR A 50 -15.38 9.79 3.22
C THR A 50 -14.88 9.76 1.77
N PRO A 51 -14.21 10.82 1.29
CA PRO A 51 -13.62 10.82 -0.05
C PRO A 51 -12.66 9.65 -0.27
N LYS A 52 -12.84 8.92 -1.38
CA LYS A 52 -11.98 7.81 -1.79
C LYS A 52 -10.60 8.34 -2.15
N ARG A 53 -9.59 8.09 -1.31
CA ARG A 53 -8.20 8.51 -1.56
C ARG A 53 -7.19 7.57 -0.91
N SER A 54 -6.01 7.50 -1.48
CA SER A 54 -4.88 6.81 -0.87
C SER A 54 -4.02 7.79 -0.06
N GLN A 55 -3.61 7.39 1.14
CA GLN A 55 -2.68 8.13 1.97
C GLN A 55 -1.78 7.14 2.70
N ILE A 56 -0.47 7.30 2.51
CA ILE A 56 0.56 6.42 3.07
C ILE A 56 1.57 7.29 3.82
N VAL A 57 1.90 6.86 5.03
CA VAL A 57 2.97 7.43 5.85
C VAL A 57 4.09 6.42 5.94
N VAL A 58 5.32 6.86 5.69
CA VAL A 58 6.54 6.07 5.82
C VAL A 58 7.42 6.65 6.92
N ILE A 59 8.10 5.79 7.66
CA ILE A 59 9.05 6.17 8.70
C ILE A 59 10.33 5.37 8.47
N GLY A 60 11.44 6.07 8.33
CA GLY A 60 12.75 5.47 8.07
C GLY A 60 13.90 6.31 8.61
N ALA A 61 15.12 5.84 8.37
CA ALA A 61 16.34 6.57 8.73
C ALA A 61 16.39 7.94 8.05
N ALA A 62 16.95 8.94 8.75
CA ALA A 62 17.22 10.26 8.16
C ALA A 62 18.12 10.11 6.92
N ALA A 63 17.74 10.77 5.81
CA ALA A 63 18.38 10.61 4.50
C ALA A 63 18.46 9.16 3.98
N GLY A 64 17.67 8.23 4.55
CA GLY A 64 17.69 6.82 4.17
C GLY A 64 16.87 6.50 2.92
N PHE A 65 16.08 7.44 2.43
CA PHE A 65 15.29 7.30 1.21
C PHE A 65 15.13 8.68 0.56
N ASP A 66 14.94 8.68 -0.76
CA ASP A 66 14.58 9.88 -1.51
C ASP A 66 13.05 10.03 -1.54
N PRO A 67 12.48 11.10 -0.97
CA PRO A 67 11.05 11.37 -1.03
C PRO A 67 10.49 11.41 -2.47
N ALA A 68 11.23 11.97 -3.42
CA ALA A 68 10.78 12.08 -4.81
C ALA A 68 10.73 10.71 -5.50
N ASP A 69 11.66 9.80 -5.16
CA ASP A 69 11.62 8.42 -5.63
C ASP A 69 10.42 7.65 -5.06
N LEU A 70 10.12 7.82 -3.77
CA LEU A 70 8.93 7.21 -3.18
C LEU A 70 7.64 7.74 -3.82
N GLU A 71 7.53 9.05 -4.02
CA GLU A 71 6.37 9.66 -4.66
C GLU A 71 6.17 9.12 -6.09
N ARG A 72 7.24 9.02 -6.88
CA ARG A 72 7.20 8.38 -8.21
C ARG A 72 6.72 6.93 -8.14
N ARG A 73 7.27 6.12 -7.23
CA ARG A 73 6.89 4.69 -7.09
C ARG A 73 5.43 4.50 -6.71
N PHE A 74 4.91 5.32 -5.79
CA PHE A 74 3.51 5.24 -5.38
C PHE A 74 2.56 5.82 -6.44
N THR A 75 2.95 6.89 -7.12
CA THR A 75 2.18 7.45 -8.24
C THR A 75 2.05 6.43 -9.38
N ALA A 76 3.10 5.66 -9.67
CA ALA A 76 3.06 4.58 -10.66
C ALA A 76 2.12 3.41 -10.27
N CYS A 77 1.57 3.39 -9.05
CA CYS A 77 0.56 2.42 -8.63
C CYS A 77 -0.88 2.87 -8.92
N VAL A 78 -1.10 4.12 -9.34
CA VAL A 78 -2.43 4.62 -9.67
C VAL A 78 -2.94 3.88 -10.89
N ALA A 79 -4.09 3.22 -10.75
CA ALA A 79 -4.71 2.50 -11.85
C ALA A 79 -5.29 3.47 -12.89
N GLU A 80 -5.00 3.24 -14.17
CA GLU A 80 -5.55 4.02 -15.28
C GLU A 80 -7.01 3.66 -15.60
N SER A 81 -7.47 2.51 -15.12
CA SER A 81 -8.82 1.99 -15.36
C SER A 81 -9.22 1.02 -14.24
N ALA A 82 -10.51 0.65 -14.19
CA ALA A 82 -11.00 -0.33 -13.25
C ALA A 82 -10.34 -1.70 -13.47
N SER A 83 -9.98 -2.37 -12.38
CA SER A 83 -9.45 -3.74 -12.39
C SER A 83 -10.56 -4.76 -12.18
N ALA A 84 -10.30 -6.03 -12.52
CA ALA A 84 -11.19 -7.12 -12.13
C ALA A 84 -11.37 -7.13 -10.59
N PRO A 85 -12.60 -7.36 -10.08
CA PRO A 85 -12.84 -7.40 -8.64
C PRO A 85 -12.02 -8.48 -7.95
N LEU A 86 -11.62 -8.23 -6.69
CA LEU A 86 -11.09 -9.29 -5.83
C LEU A 86 -12.13 -10.38 -5.59
N ASP A 87 -11.65 -11.60 -5.33
CA ASP A 87 -12.49 -12.67 -4.79
C ASP A 87 -13.13 -12.19 -3.47
N PRO A 88 -14.48 -12.28 -3.31
CA PRO A 88 -15.17 -11.82 -2.11
C PRO A 88 -14.70 -12.47 -0.80
N SER A 89 -14.11 -13.66 -0.85
CA SER A 89 -13.56 -14.36 0.31
C SER A 89 -12.21 -13.79 0.78
N VAL A 90 -11.50 -13.07 -0.08
CA VAL A 90 -10.21 -12.47 0.26
C VAL A 90 -10.44 -11.20 1.06
N THR A 91 -10.15 -11.28 2.36
CA THR A 91 -10.25 -10.14 3.28
C THR A 91 -8.90 -9.57 3.67
N SER A 92 -7.83 -10.34 3.52
CA SER A 92 -6.47 -9.89 3.82
C SER A 92 -5.43 -10.60 2.97
N ALA A 93 -4.25 -9.99 2.88
CA ALA A 93 -3.07 -10.54 2.24
C ALA A 93 -1.82 -10.17 3.05
N GLU A 94 -0.84 -11.05 3.09
CA GLU A 94 0.46 -10.80 3.74
C GLU A 94 1.61 -11.16 2.80
N TRP A 95 2.71 -10.45 2.91
CA TRP A 95 3.92 -10.75 2.16
C TRP A 95 5.19 -10.31 2.90
N LEU A 96 6.29 -10.96 2.55
CA LEU A 96 7.63 -10.58 2.97
C LEU A 96 8.25 -9.62 1.95
N ARG A 97 9.07 -8.70 2.44
CA ARG A 97 9.97 -7.89 1.61
C ARG A 97 11.08 -8.77 1.04
N ALA A 98 11.58 -8.39 -0.13
CA ALA A 98 12.76 -9.03 -0.68
C ALA A 98 13.95 -8.83 0.28
N GLU A 99 14.79 -9.86 0.43
CA GLU A 99 16.04 -9.70 1.16
C GLU A 99 17.00 -8.88 0.30
N SER A 100 17.58 -7.83 0.90
CA SER A 100 18.61 -6.99 0.27
C SER A 100 19.99 -7.62 0.44
#